data_AF-A0A7K2BXI9-F1
#
_entry.id   AF-A0A7K2BXI9-F1
#
_cell.length_a   1.000
_cell.length_b   1.000
_cell.length_c   1.000
_cell.angle_alpha   90.00
_cell.angle_beta   90.00
_cell.angle_gamma   90.00
#
_symmetry.space_group_name_H-M   'P 1'
#
loop_
_entity.id
_entity.type
_entity.pdbx_description
1 polymer ?
#
loop_
_entity_poly.entity_id
_entity_poly.type
_entity_poly.pdbx_seq_one_letter_code
_entity_poly.pdbx_strand_id
1 'polypeptide(L)'
;MQLIESHSADETSAQFAARLDSPDVQPIRVVGTCSQELRAAANEAGIHIADDPVSAEGRIELLHYLREQAISRTTHRCGNVL
;
A
#
# COMPACT_ATOMS: atom_id res chain seq x y z
N MET A 1 -1.96 7.04 9.14
CA MET A 1 -1.71 6.82 7.69
C MET A 1 -2.93 7.38 6.99
N GLN A 2 -2.76 8.38 6.12
CA GLN A 2 -3.88 8.95 5.37
C GLN A 2 -4.06 8.12 4.11
N LEU A 3 -5.30 7.70 3.82
CA LEU A 3 -5.64 7.11 2.54
C LEU A 3 -5.64 8.21 1.48
N ILE A 4 -4.94 7.95 0.37
CA ILE A 4 -4.93 8.83 -0.80
C ILE A 4 -5.76 8.12 -1.87
N GLU A 5 -6.77 8.81 -2.39
CA GLU A 5 -7.66 8.29 -3.41
C GLU A 5 -7.32 8.89 -4.79
N SER A 6 -7.51 8.10 -5.83
CA SER A 6 -7.33 8.47 -7.23
C SER A 6 -8.48 7.84 -8.02
N HIS A 7 -9.25 8.67 -8.73
CA HIS A 7 -10.37 8.21 -9.54
C HIS A 7 -10.12 8.53 -11.01
N SER A 8 -10.41 7.57 -11.88
CA SER A 8 -10.27 7.73 -13.33
C SER A 8 -11.16 8.82 -13.95
N ALA A 9 -12.19 9.26 -13.22
CA ALA A 9 -13.04 10.38 -13.61
C ALA A 9 -12.37 11.75 -13.39
N ASP A 10 -11.45 11.83 -12.43
CA ASP A 10 -10.82 13.09 -12.00
C ASP A 10 -9.39 13.25 -12.55
N GLU A 11 -8.67 12.14 -12.71
CA GLU A 11 -7.32 12.15 -13.28
C GLU A 11 -7.05 10.94 -14.18
N THR A 12 -6.17 11.14 -15.16
CA THR A 12 -5.69 10.09 -16.05
C THR A 12 -4.57 9.27 -15.42
N SER A 13 -4.34 8.05 -15.92
CA SER A 13 -3.24 7.20 -15.47
C SER A 13 -1.86 7.88 -15.58
N ALA A 14 -1.66 8.73 -16.60
CA ALA A 14 -0.40 9.46 -16.77
C ALA A 14 -0.21 10.56 -15.71
N GLN A 15 -1.28 11.27 -15.34
CA GLN A 15 -1.24 12.26 -14.27
C GLN A 15 -1.00 11.60 -12.92
N PHE A 16 -1.64 10.45 -12.67
CA PHE A 16 -1.41 9.69 -11.45
C PHE A 16 0.02 9.12 -11.39
N ALA A 17 0.52 8.57 -12.49
CA ALA A 17 1.90 8.07 -12.61
C ALA A 17 2.95 9.15 -12.28
N ALA A 18 2.73 10.40 -12.73
CA ALA A 18 3.63 11.52 -12.44
C ALA A 18 3.69 11.89 -10.95
N ARG A 19 2.75 11.44 -10.12
CA ARG A 19 2.73 11.68 -8.67
C ARG A 19 3.49 10.61 -7.88
N LEU A 20 3.89 9.50 -8.50
CA LEU A 20 4.50 8.36 -7.83
C LEU A 20 5.90 8.64 -7.28
N ASP A 21 6.60 9.65 -7.80
CA ASP A 21 7.92 10.08 -7.29
C ASP A 21 7.88 10.80 -5.93
N SER A 22 6.69 11.00 -5.35
CA SER A 22 6.57 11.61 -4.02
C SER A 22 6.99 10.62 -2.91
N PRO A 23 7.79 11.06 -1.91
CA PRO A 23 8.24 10.19 -0.82
C PRO A 23 7.11 9.66 0.07
N ASP A 24 5.91 10.24 -0.02
CA ASP A 24 4.74 9.84 0.76
C ASP A 24 3.93 8.70 0.13
N VAL A 25 4.32 8.24 -1.07
CA VAL A 25 3.55 7.25 -1.82
C VAL A 25 3.75 5.85 -1.25
N GLN A 26 2.63 5.16 -1.11
CA GLN A 26 2.49 3.85 -0.47
C GLN A 26 2.11 2.80 -1.53
N PRO A 27 2.11 1.49 -1.18
CA PRO A 27 1.57 0.48 -2.07
C PRO A 27 0.18 0.86 -2.59
N ILE A 28 -0.05 0.63 -3.89
CA ILE A 28 -1.26 1.05 -4.59
C ILE A 28 -2.22 -0.13 -4.63
N ARG A 29 -3.42 0.05 -4.10
CA ARG A 29 -4.55 -0.86 -4.33
C ARG A 29 -5.34 -0.39 -5.53
N VAL A 30 -5.44 -1.22 -6.58
CA VAL A 30 -6.22 -0.90 -7.77
C VAL A 30 -7.59 -1.56 -7.68
N VAL A 31 -8.63 -0.76 -7.89
CA VAL A 31 -10.01 -1.25 -8.08
C VAL A 31 -10.35 -1.09 -9.56
N GLY A 32 -10.51 -2.22 -10.27
CA GLY A 32 -10.73 -2.24 -11.71
C GLY A 32 -9.45 -2.55 -12.49
N THR A 33 -9.18 -1.80 -13.56
CA THR A 33 -8.06 -2.08 -14.48
C THR A 33 -6.87 -1.17 -14.22
N CYS A 34 -5.67 -1.73 -14.15
CA CYS A 34 -4.42 -0.97 -14.14
C CYS A 34 -3.86 -0.81 -15.55
N SER A 35 -3.51 0.42 -15.95
CA SER A 35 -2.88 0.68 -17.25
C SER A 35 -1.40 0.25 -17.26
N GLN A 36 -0.83 0.05 -18.45
CA GLN A 36 0.57 -0.38 -18.58
C GLN A 36 1.54 0.74 -18.16
N GLU A 37 1.20 1.99 -18.44
CA GLU A 37 1.97 3.17 -18.08
C GLU A 37 2.08 3.30 -16.55
N LEU A 38 0.97 3.10 -15.84
CA LEU A 38 0.97 3.13 -14.37
C LEU A 38 1.81 1.99 -13.78
N ARG A 39 1.72 0.78 -14.35
CA ARG A 39 2.59 -0.35 -13.94
C ARG A 39 4.06 -0.04 -14.15
N ALA A 40 4.42 0.53 -15.30
CA ALA A 40 5.80 0.90 -15.60
C ALA A 40 6.34 1.93 -14.60
N ALA A 41 5.57 3.00 -14.34
CA ALA A 41 5.95 4.04 -13.39
C ALA A 41 6.08 3.52 -11.95
N ALA A 42 5.15 2.68 -11.49
CA ALA A 42 5.23 2.08 -10.17
C ALA A 42 6.44 1.14 -10.04
N ASN A 43 6.77 0.37 -11.08
CA ASN A 43 7.98 -0.46 -11.10
C ASN A 43 9.26 0.37 -11.01
N GLU A 44 9.33 1.49 -11.74
CA GLU A 44 10.48 2.42 -11.69
C GLU A 44 10.64 3.04 -10.29
N ALA A 45 9.52 3.41 -9.66
CA ALA A 45 9.48 3.96 -8.31
C ALA A 45 9.61 2.90 -7.19
N GLY A 46 9.64 1.60 -7.52
CA GLY A 46 9.69 0.51 -6.53
C GLY A 46 8.42 0.37 -5.69
N ILE A 47 7.27 0.82 -6.21
CA ILE A 47 5.97 0.79 -5.53
C ILE A 47 5.20 -0.46 -5.97
N HIS A 48 4.74 -1.24 -5.00
CA HIS A 48 3.89 -2.40 -5.27
C HIS A 48 2.49 -1.97 -5.71
N ILE A 49 1.99 -2.60 -6.78
CA ILE A 49 0.59 -2.54 -7.21
C ILE A 49 -0.10 -3.86 -6.86
N ALA A 50 -1.18 -3.80 -6.09
CA ALA A 50 -2.11 -4.90 -5.87
C ALA A 50 -3.35 -4.72 -6.76
N ASP A 51 -3.39 -5.42 -7.90
CA ASP A 51 -4.48 -5.37 -8.90
C ASP A 51 -5.31 -6.67 -8.99
N ASP A 52 -5.10 -7.61 -8.06
CA ASP A 52 -5.96 -8.78 -7.90
C ASP A 52 -7.43 -8.38 -7.64
N PRO A 53 -8.42 -9.20 -8.04
CA PRO A 53 -9.83 -8.92 -7.74
C PRO A 53 -10.07 -8.63 -6.26
N VAL A 54 -10.96 -7.68 -5.97
CA VAL A 54 -11.34 -7.33 -4.59
C VAL A 54 -11.97 -8.55 -3.91
N SER A 55 -11.44 -8.89 -2.73
CA SER A 55 -11.95 -10.00 -1.93
C SER A 55 -12.98 -9.51 -0.91
N ALA A 56 -14.08 -10.25 -0.76
CA ALA A 56 -15.04 -10.03 0.33
C ALA A 56 -14.51 -10.54 1.68
N GLU A 57 -13.46 -11.37 1.68
CA GLU A 57 -12.84 -11.87 2.89
C GLU A 57 -11.90 -10.80 3.47
N GLY A 58 -12.34 -10.14 4.54
CA GLY A 58 -11.61 -9.06 5.18
C GLY A 58 -10.21 -9.46 5.67
N ARG A 59 -9.98 -10.73 6.06
CA ARG A 59 -8.64 -11.19 6.47
C ARG A 59 -7.60 -11.14 5.34
N ILE A 60 -8.04 -11.12 4.09
CA ILE A 60 -7.18 -10.99 2.92
C ILE A 60 -7.13 -9.51 2.50
N GLU A 61 -8.28 -8.89 2.30
CA GLU A 61 -8.35 -7.53 1.72
C GLU A 61 -7.77 -6.46 2.66
N LEU A 62 -7.99 -6.57 3.98
CA LEU A 62 -7.51 -5.58 4.94
C LEU A 62 -5.98 -5.54 5.05
N LEU A 63 -5.27 -6.59 4.60
CA LEU A 63 -3.80 -6.62 4.61
C LEU A 63 -3.19 -5.54 3.71
N HIS A 64 -3.90 -5.10 2.67
CA HIS A 64 -3.45 -4.00 1.81
C HIS A 64 -3.46 -2.62 2.51
N TYR A 65 -4.13 -2.50 3.66
CA TYR A 65 -4.35 -1.23 4.37
C TYR A 65 -3.64 -1.13 5.71
N LEU A 66 -2.91 -2.18 6.12
CA LEU A 66 -2.25 -2.28 7.42
C LEU A 66 -0.74 -2.37 7.25
N ARG A 67 -0.01 -1.98 8.30
CA ARG A 67 1.43 -2.21 8.43
C ARG A 67 1.66 -3.15 9.59
N GLU A 68 2.29 -4.27 9.32
CA GLU A 68 2.67 -5.21 10.36
C GLU A 68 3.73 -4.59 11.29
N GLN A 69 3.60 -4.85 12.59
CA GLN A 69 4.53 -4.37 13.60
C GLN A 69 4.77 -5.44 14.66
N ALA A 70 6.04 -5.77 14.88
CA ALA A 70 6.46 -6.60 16.00
C ALA A 70 7.00 -5.71 17.12
N ILE A 71 6.51 -5.92 18.35
CA ILE A 71 6.97 -5.23 19.55
C ILE A 71 7.49 -6.28 20.52
N SER A 72 8.78 -6.20 20.86
CA SER A 72 9.40 -7.03 21.88
C SER A 72 9.65 -6.21 23.13
N ARG A 73 9.25 -6.72 24.29
CA ARG A 73 9.45 -6.07 25.58
C ARG A 73 10.09 -7.04 26.55
N THR A 74 11.22 -6.64 27.11
CA THR A 74 11.85 -7.36 28.22
C THR A 74 10.93 -7.28 29.44
N THR A 75 10.42 -8.43 29.88
CA THR A 75 9.50 -8.55 31.03
C THR A 75 10.21 -9.02 32.29
N HIS A 76 11.54 -8.95 32.33
CA HIS A 76 12.34 -9.37 33.47
C HIS A 76 13.39 -8.34 33.83
N ARG A 77 13.79 -8.33 35.10
CA ARG A 77 14.99 -7.68 35.58
C ARG A 77 15.89 -8.73 36.20
N CYS A 78 17.04 -8.97 35.58
CA CYS A 78 18.02 -9.97 36.03
C CYS A 78 17.41 -11.39 36.19
N GLY A 79 16.53 -11.80 35.27
CA GLY A 79 15.88 -13.11 35.30
C GLY A 79 14.65 -13.22 36.21
N ASN A 80 14.37 -12.22 37.05
CA ASN A 80 13.11 -12.15 37.78
C ASN A 80 12.03 -11.45 36.93
N VAL A 81 10.87 -12.07 36.77
CA VAL A 81 9.74 -11.47 36.02
C VAL A 81 9.24 -10.23 36.76
N LEU A 82 9.00 -9.16 36.00
CA LEU A 82 8.45 -7.88 36.47
C LEU A 82 6.94 -7.91 36.59
#